data_AF-A0A7Y5QWZ2-F1
#
_entry.id   AF-A0A7Y5QWZ2-F1
#
_cell.length_a   1.000
_cell.length_b   1.000
_cell.length_c   1.000
_cell.angle_alpha   90.00
_cell.angle_beta   90.00
_cell.angle_gamma   90.00
#
_symmetry.space_group_name_H-M   'P 1'
#
loop_
_entity.id
_entity.type
_entity.pdbx_description
1 polymer ?
#
loop_
_entity_poly.entity_id
_entity_poly.type
_entity_poly.pdbx_seq_one_letter_code
_entity_poly.pdbx_strand_id
1 'polypeptide(L)' 'MSSRLRQLAGEVRELEARLRDGGGADKIERQHSQGKLTARERIAKLCDTGARFIEVG' A
#
# COMPACT_ATOMS: atom_id res chain seq x y z
N MET A 1 29.33 -1.61 6.43
CA MET A 1 28.45 -2.02 7.55
C MET A 1 27.23 -1.10 7.57
N SER A 2 26.02 -1.63 7.35
CA SER A 2 24.78 -0.85 7.51
C SER A 2 24.53 -0.63 8.99
N SER A 3 24.05 0.55 9.39
CA SER A 3 23.69 0.80 10.80
C SER A 3 22.40 0.06 11.15
N ARG A 4 22.22 -0.30 12.43
CA ARG A 4 20.97 -0.94 12.92
C ARG A 4 19.72 -0.15 12.52
N LEU A 5 19.78 1.19 12.56
CA LEU A 5 18.68 2.06 12.12
C LEU A 5 18.35 1.88 10.64
N ARG A 6 19.36 1.75 9.77
CA ARG A 6 19.16 1.54 8.33
C ARG A 6 18.54 0.17 8.04
N GLN A 7 18.92 -0.85 8.79
CA GLN A 7 18.31 -2.18 8.66
C GLN A 7 16.82 -2.16 9.04
N LEU A 8 16.48 -1.61 10.22
CA LEU A 8 15.09 -1.49 10.67
C LEU A 8 14.23 -0.66 9.70
N ALA A 9 14.78 0.41 9.14
CA ALA A 9 14.07 1.19 8.12
C ALA A 9 13.80 0.38 6.83
N GLY A 10 14.68 -0.55 6.49
CA GLY A 10 14.46 -1.50 5.39
C GLY A 10 13.32 -2.46 5.70
N GLU A 11 13.37 -3.10 6.87
CA GLU A 11 12.35 -4.05 7.33
C GLU A 11 10.95 -3.41 7.37
N VAL A 12 10.83 -2.16 7.82
CA VAL A 12 9.56 -1.42 7.83
C VAL A 12 9.05 -1.20 6.41
N ARG A 13 9.91 -0.78 5.47
CA ARG A 13 9.49 -0.56 4.06
C ARG A 13 9.04 -1.86 3.39
N GLU A 14 9.71 -2.97 3.66
CA GLU A 14 9.33 -4.29 3.17
C GLU A 14 7.99 -4.75 3.75
N LEU A 15 7.78 -4.52 5.05
CA LEU A 15 6.50 -4.81 5.69
C LEU A 15 5.38 -3.96 5.09
N GLU A 16 5.58 -2.66 4.93
CA GLU A 16 4.61 -1.77 4.28
C GLU A 16 4.28 -2.24 2.86
N ALA A 17 5.27 -2.63 2.06
CA ALA A 17 5.06 -3.13 0.72
C ALA A 17 4.12 -4.35 0.71
N ARG A 18 4.37 -5.33 1.61
CA ARG A 18 3.48 -6.51 1.76
C ARG A 18 2.07 -6.12 2.22
N LEU A 19 1.93 -5.14 3.11
CA LEU A 19 0.62 -4.67 3.56
C LEU A 19 -0.17 -3.96 2.44
N ARG A 20 0.53 -3.32 1.49
CA ARG A 20 -0.10 -2.69 0.31
C ARG A 20 -0.75 -3.72 -0.61
N ASP A 21 -0.19 -4.93 -0.71
CA ASP A 21 -0.78 -6.04 -1.48
C ASP A 21 -2.13 -6.52 -0.90
N GLY A 22 -2.39 -6.22 0.38
CA GLY A 22 -3.65 -6.51 1.05
C GLY A 22 -4.01 -7.98 0.97
N GLY A 23 -5.01 -8.31 0.15
CA GLY A 23 -5.47 -9.68 -0.04
C GLY A 23 -4.61 -10.54 -0.97
N GLY A 24 -3.55 -9.98 -1.57
CA GLY A 24 -2.73 -10.59 -2.62
C GLY A 24 -3.25 -10.33 -4.02
N ALA A 25 -2.39 -10.55 -5.03
CA ALA A 25 -2.65 -10.25 -6.44
C ALA A 25 -3.96 -10.88 -6.96
N ASP A 26 -4.23 -12.14 -6.63
CA ASP A 26 -5.45 -12.85 -7.08
C ASP A 26 -6.73 -12.15 -6.63
N LYS A 27 -6.75 -11.60 -5.40
CA LYS A 27 -7.92 -10.89 -4.88
C LYS A 27 -8.06 -9.50 -5.48
N ILE A 28 -6.94 -8.85 -5.79
CA ILE A 28 -6.91 -7.57 -6.50
C ILE A 28 -7.50 -7.76 -7.91
N GLU A 29 -6.99 -8.75 -8.66
CA GLU A 29 -7.47 -9.05 -10.01
C GLU A 29 -8.97 -9.40 -10.02
N ARG A 30 -9.42 -10.21 -9.04
CA ARG A 30 -10.84 -10.52 -8.89
C ARG A 30 -11.71 -9.29 -8.59
N GLN A 31 -11.17 -8.30 -7.88
CA GLN A 31 -11.88 -7.04 -7.62
C GLN A 31 -11.98 -6.21 -8.90
N HIS A 32 -10.87 -6.10 -9.65
CA HIS A 32 -10.81 -5.37 -10.92
C HIS A 32 -11.66 -6.00 -12.01
N SER A 33 -11.71 -7.33 -12.11
CA SER A 33 -12.56 -8.04 -13.08
C SER A 33 -14.07 -7.83 -12.83
N GLN A 34 -14.46 -7.43 -11.61
CA GLN A 34 -15.83 -7.00 -11.29
C GLN A 34 -16.08 -5.52 -11.60
N GLY A 35 -15.14 -4.82 -12.25
CA GLY A 35 -15.20 -3.38 -12.50
C GLY A 35 -15.06 -2.53 -11.24
N LYS A 36 -14.54 -3.08 -10.14
CA LYS A 36 -14.40 -2.38 -8.85
C LYS A 36 -12.95 -2.01 -8.60
N LEU A 37 -12.75 -0.87 -7.97
CA LEU A 37 -11.46 -0.47 -7.41
C LEU A 37 -11.19 -1.17 -6.06
N THR A 38 -9.91 -1.35 -5.73
CA THR A 38 -9.45 -1.72 -4.38
C THR A 38 -9.68 -0.58 -3.38
N ALA A 39 -9.54 -0.86 -2.08
CA ALA A 39 -9.73 0.16 -1.05
C ALA A 39 -8.77 1.35 -1.22
N ARG A 40 -7.46 1.08 -1.40
CA ARG A 40 -6.44 2.12 -1.58
C ARG A 40 -6.61 2.89 -2.89
N GLU A 41 -7.04 2.24 -3.97
CA GLU A 41 -7.36 2.93 -5.22
C GLU A 41 -8.54 3.90 -5.08
N ARG A 42 -9.58 3.53 -4.31
CA ARG A 42 -10.72 4.43 -4.04
C ARG A 42 -10.26 5.66 -3.27
N ILE A 43 -9.45 5.48 -2.23
CA ILE A 43 -8.90 6.58 -1.44
C ILE A 43 -8.04 7.48 -2.32
N ALA A 44 -7.14 6.91 -3.13
CA ALA A 44 -6.27 7.67 -4.03
C ALA A 44 -7.05 8.50 -5.06
N LYS A 45 -8.19 8.00 -5.55
CA LYS A 45 -9.08 8.77 -6.44
C LYS A 45 -9.90 9.84 -5.74
N LEU A 46 -10.18 9.65 -4.44
CA LEU A 46 -10.97 10.59 -3.65
C LEU A 46 -10.12 11.78 -3.17
N CYS A 47 -8.86 11.51 -2.79
CA CYS A 47 -7.95 12.53 -2.30
C CYS A 47 -7.49 13.47 -3.42
N ASP A 48 -7.22 14.73 -3.05
CA ASP A 48 -6.65 15.71 -3.98
C ASP A 48 -5.29 15.25 -4.49
N THR A 49 -5.06 15.42 -5.78
CA THR A 49 -3.78 15.05 -6.40
C THR A 49 -2.64 15.88 -5.80
N GLY A 50 -1.60 15.21 -5.32
CA GLY A 50 -0.45 15.86 -4.68
C GLY A 50 -0.66 16.21 -3.21
N ALA A 51 -1.86 16.02 -2.65
CA ALA A 51 -2.05 16.13 -1.22
C ALA A 51 -1.34 15.01 -0.48
N ARG A 52 -0.84 15.32 0.73
CA ARG A 52 -0.22 14.32 1.59
C ARG A 52 -1.29 13.37 2.11
N PHE A 53 -1.17 12.09 1.76
CA PHE A 53 -1.94 11.02 2.39
C PHE A 53 -1.21 10.51 3.63
N ILE A 54 -1.92 10.41 4.77
CA ILE A 54 -1.42 9.84 6.03
C ILE A 54 -2.30 8.65 6.38
N GLU A 55 -1.73 7.44 6.27
CA GLU A 55 -2.38 6.19 6.63
C GLU A 55 -2.16 5.92 8.13
N VAL A 56 -3.22 5.53 8.85
CA VAL A 56 -3.18 5.22 10.29
C VAL A 56 -3.90 3.89 10.53
N GLY A 57 -3.18 2.94 11.14
CA GLY A 57 -3.60 1.53 11.29
C GLY A 57 -2.85 0.61 10.33
#